data_AF-A0A0D8BBT0-F1
#
_entry.id   AF-A0A0D8BBT0-F1
#
_cell.length_a   1.000
_cell.length_b   1.000
_cell.length_c   1.000
_cell.angle_alpha   90.00
_cell.angle_beta   90.00
_cell.angle_gamma   90.00
#
_symmetry.space_group_name_H-M   'P 1'
#
loop_
_entity.id
_entity.type
_entity.pdbx_description
1 polymer ?
#
loop_
_entity_poly.entity_id
_entity_poly.type
_entity_poly.pdbx_seq_one_letter_code
_entity_poly.pdbx_strand_id
1 'polypeptide(L)' 'MAENAAAWRDGARDRWTVFHFSQANPVGPGQDDVGALLRRVADSIDALGDIEVQELVMHTEVTADGAWHSISVYYQRDD' A
#
# COMPACT_ATOMS: atom_id res chain seq x y z
N MET A 1 -43.43 -5.70 13.34
CA MET A 1 -43.99 -4.49 12.72
C MET A 1 -43.54 -3.31 13.58
N ALA A 2 -42.70 -2.37 13.20
CA ALA A 2 -41.88 -2.13 12.02
C ALA A 2 -40.79 -1.10 12.43
N GLU A 3 -39.64 -1.20 11.76
CA GLU A 3 -38.70 -0.14 11.36
C GLU A 3 -38.36 1.04 12.29
N ASN A 4 -37.06 1.17 12.59
CA ASN A 4 -36.39 2.43 12.31
C ASN A 4 -35.06 2.18 11.58
N ALA A 5 -35.20 1.79 10.31
CA ALA A 5 -34.14 1.81 9.33
C ALA A 5 -34.03 3.22 8.74
N ALA A 6 -33.38 4.17 9.43
CA ALA A 6 -33.20 5.51 8.88
C ALA A 6 -32.02 6.31 9.48
N ALA A 7 -30.85 5.68 9.68
CA ALA A 7 -29.61 6.40 10.01
C ALA A 7 -28.46 6.15 9.01
N TRP A 8 -28.74 5.51 7.88
CA TRP A 8 -27.75 5.22 6.85
C TRP A 8 -28.11 5.93 5.54
N ARG A 9 -27.83 7.25 5.44
CA ARG A 9 -27.67 8.00 4.19
C ARG A 9 -27.60 9.51 4.49
N ASP A 10 -26.47 9.99 5.00
CA ASP A 10 -25.88 11.25 4.50
C ASP A 10 -24.48 11.47 5.11
N GLY A 11 -23.46 11.63 4.27
CA GLY A 11 -22.14 12.16 4.66
C GLY A 11 -20.97 11.20 4.95
N ALA A 12 -21.15 9.87 5.00
CA ALA A 12 -20.13 8.95 5.55
C ALA A 12 -19.52 7.93 4.56
N ARG A 13 -19.56 8.17 3.24
CA ARG A 13 -19.02 7.21 2.26
C ARG A 13 -17.59 7.48 1.81
N ASP A 14 -17.05 8.66 2.05
CA ASP A 14 -15.64 8.97 1.75
C ASP A 14 -14.70 8.62 2.93
N ARG A 15 -15.25 8.31 4.12
CA ARG A 15 -14.52 8.20 5.40
C ARG A 15 -13.67 6.93 5.59
N TRP A 16 -13.48 6.10 4.56
CA TRP A 16 -12.65 4.89 4.64
C TRP A 16 -11.96 4.56 3.31
N THR A 17 -11.53 5.58 2.57
CA THR A 17 -10.78 5.33 1.32
C THR A 17 -9.40 4.77 1.66
N VAL A 18 -9.18 3.50 1.31
CA VAL A 18 -7.84 2.89 1.39
C VAL A 18 -7.12 3.12 0.07
N PHE A 19 -6.01 3.83 0.13
CA PHE A 19 -5.08 4.02 -0.96
C PHE A 19 -4.05 2.90 -0.95
N HIS A 20 -3.45 2.63 -2.11
CA HIS A 20 -2.31 1.73 -2.16
C HIS A 20 -1.33 2.13 -3.26
N PHE A 21 -0.07 1.71 -3.08
CA PHE A 21 0.92 1.66 -4.14
C PHE A 21 1.72 0.36 -4.03
N SER A 22 2.30 -0.09 -5.14
CA SER A 22 3.21 -1.23 -5.15
C SER A 22 4.53 -0.83 -5.81
N GLN A 23 5.63 -1.27 -5.24
CA GLN A 23 6.97 -0.93 -5.71
C GLN A 23 7.88 -2.16 -5.69
N ALA A 24 8.77 -2.24 -6.68
CA ALA A 24 9.81 -3.24 -6.79
C ALA A 24 11.15 -2.57 -7.11
N ASN A 25 12.25 -3.30 -6.95
CA ASN A 25 13.52 -2.90 -7.55
C ASN A 25 13.44 -3.00 -9.08
N PRO A 26 14.28 -2.28 -9.84
CA PRO A 26 14.34 -2.44 -11.29
C PRO A 26 14.75 -3.86 -11.62
N VAL A 27 14.20 -4.41 -12.72
CA VAL A 27 14.57 -5.74 -13.21
C VAL A 27 16.06 -5.78 -13.55
N GLY A 28 16.70 -6.92 -13.24
CA GLY A 28 18.12 -7.18 -13.52
C GLY A 28 19.02 -7.15 -12.28
N PRO A 29 20.32 -6.81 -12.40
CA PRO A 29 21.26 -6.88 -11.29
C PRO A 29 20.80 -6.10 -10.05
N GLY A 30 20.71 -6.77 -8.92
CA GLY A 30 20.25 -6.19 -7.64
C GLY A 30 18.74 -6.13 -7.47
N GLN A 31 17.96 -6.76 -8.37
CA GLN A 31 16.50 -6.82 -8.22
C GLN A 31 16.05 -7.55 -6.94
N ASP A 32 16.91 -8.41 -6.39
CA ASP A 32 16.72 -9.20 -5.17
C ASP A 32 17.16 -8.45 -3.89
N ASP A 33 17.72 -7.24 -3.99
CA ASP A 33 18.16 -6.46 -2.83
C ASP A 33 16.96 -5.93 -2.01
N VAL A 34 16.52 -6.73 -1.04
CA VAL A 34 15.44 -6.40 -0.11
C VAL A 34 15.73 -5.11 0.67
N GLY A 35 16.99 -4.85 1.02
CA GLY A 35 17.37 -3.64 1.74
C GLY A 35 17.20 -2.38 0.90
N ALA A 36 17.57 -2.43 -0.37
CA ALA A 36 17.31 -1.34 -1.32
C ALA A 36 15.81 -1.11 -1.55
N LEU A 37 15.02 -2.19 -1.63
CA LEU A 37 13.58 -2.10 -1.77
C LEU A 37 12.92 -1.41 -0.56
N LEU A 38 13.28 -1.82 0.66
CA LEU A 38 12.73 -1.23 1.89
C LEU A 38 13.04 0.27 2.02
N ARG A 39 14.25 0.70 1.64
CA ARG A 39 14.61 2.14 1.64
C ARG A 39 13.76 2.91 0.63
N ARG A 40 13.57 2.40 -0.58
CA ARG A 40 12.74 3.04 -1.60
C ARG A 40 11.26 3.14 -1.21
N VAL A 41 10.75 2.12 -0.55
CA VAL A 41 9.38 2.14 -0.01
C VAL A 41 9.27 3.18 1.11
N ALA A 42 10.27 3.25 2.01
CA ALA A 42 10.32 4.29 3.04
C ALA A 42 10.34 5.69 2.43
N ASP A 43 11.20 5.95 1.42
CA ASP A 43 11.24 7.23 0.70
C ASP A 43 9.88 7.59 0.09
N SER A 44 9.15 6.59 -0.43
CA SER A 44 7.82 6.78 -1.01
C SER A 44 6.75 7.06 0.05
N ILE A 45 6.84 6.42 1.22
CA ILE A 45 5.98 6.67 2.38
C ILE A 45 6.19 8.11 2.88
N ASP A 46 7.43 8.53 3.07
CA ASP A 46 7.77 9.87 3.55
C ASP A 46 7.27 10.96 2.58
N ALA A 47 7.30 10.68 1.27
CA ALA A 47 6.80 11.60 0.25
C ALA A 47 5.27 11.77 0.25
N LEU A 48 4.51 10.85 0.86
CA LEU A 48 3.05 10.94 0.95
C LEU A 48 2.58 11.90 2.05
N GLY A 49 3.45 12.27 3.00
CA GLY A 49 3.11 13.13 4.13
C GLY A 49 2.40 12.37 5.25
N ASP A 50 1.44 13.03 5.91
CA ASP A 50 0.70 12.46 7.03
C ASP A 50 -0.27 11.37 6.53
N ILE A 51 0.12 10.12 6.75
CA ILE A 51 -0.66 8.92 6.40
C ILE A 51 -0.64 7.90 7.53
N GLU A 52 -1.69 7.07 7.60
CA GLU A 52 -1.71 5.86 8.42
C GLU A 52 -1.46 4.64 7.52
N VAL A 53 -0.30 4.00 7.67
CA VAL A 53 -0.01 2.72 6.98
C VAL A 53 -0.76 1.60 7.71
N GLN A 54 -1.60 0.88 6.96
CA GLN A 54 -2.40 -0.22 7.48
C GLN A 54 -1.74 -1.57 7.26
N GLU A 55 -1.16 -1.77 6.07
CA GLU A 55 -0.59 -3.06 5.68
C GLU A 55 0.59 -2.90 4.71
N LEU A 56 1.56 -3.79 4.87
CA LEU A 56 2.67 -4.01 3.95
C LEU A 56 2.65 -5.47 3.52
N VAL A 57 2.43 -5.71 2.22
CA VAL A 57 2.42 -7.05 1.65
C VAL A 57 3.62 -7.22 0.74
N MET A 58 4.48 -8.19 1.04
CA MET A 58 5.59 -8.56 0.17
C MET A 58 5.19 -9.70 -0.76
N HIS A 59 5.35 -9.49 -2.07
CA HIS A 59 5.22 -10.51 -3.09
C HIS A 59 6.61 -10.85 -3.66
N THR A 60 6.79 -12.09 -4.08
CA THR A 60 8.02 -12.54 -4.75
C THR A 60 7.66 -13.29 -6.02
N GLU A 61 8.17 -12.80 -7.14
CA GLU A 61 8.18 -13.51 -8.41
C GLU A 61 9.56 -14.15 -8.61
N VAL A 62 9.62 -15.37 -9.16
CA VAL A 62 10.89 -16.00 -9.54
C VAL A 62 11.10 -15.77 -11.03
N THR A 63 12.13 -15.01 -11.37
CA THR A 63 12.47 -14.64 -12.76
C THR A 63 13.76 -15.34 -13.21
N ALA A 64 14.13 -15.18 -14.49
CA ALA A 64 15.41 -15.69 -15.01
C ALA A 64 16.63 -15.03 -14.34
N ASP A 65 16.48 -13.80 -13.84
CA ASP A 65 17.53 -13.01 -13.20
C ASP A 65 17.52 -13.15 -11.66
N GLY A 66 16.73 -14.09 -11.12
CA GLY A 66 16.59 -14.34 -9.68
C GLY A 66 15.24 -13.92 -9.11
N ALA A 67 15.14 -13.89 -7.78
CA ALA A 67 13.94 -13.46 -7.09
C ALA A 67 13.70 -11.96 -7.31
N TRP A 68 12.48 -11.60 -7.72
CA TRP A 68 12.07 -10.23 -7.89
C TRP A 68 10.99 -9.90 -6.87
N HIS A 69 11.35 -9.06 -5.90
CA HIS A 69 10.50 -8.70 -4.78
C HIS A 69 9.73 -7.41 -5.07
N SER A 70 8.46 -7.39 -4.68
CA SER A 70 7.66 -6.18 -4.61
C SER A 70 7.01 -6.04 -3.24
N ILE A 71 6.79 -4.80 -2.80
CA ILE A 71 6.02 -4.48 -1.61
C ILE A 71 4.85 -3.60 -2.01
N SER A 72 3.65 -4.02 -1.63
CA SER A 72 2.44 -3.22 -1.71
C SER A 72 2.17 -2.59 -0.35
N VAL A 73 1.95 -1.28 -0.33
CA VAL A 73 1.61 -0.48 0.85
C VAL A 73 0.14 -0.09 0.75
N TYR A 74 -0.63 -0.40 1.78
CA TYR A 74 -2.02 0.05 1.93
C TYR A 74 -2.10 1.09 3.04
N TYR A 75 -2.73 2.22 2.77
CA TYR A 75 -2.72 3.35 3.69
C TYR A 75 -4.00 4.19 3.61
N GLN A 76 -4.26 4.95 4.67
CA GLN A 76 -5.25 6.03 4.70
C GLN A 76 -4.53 7.38 4.78
N ARG A 77 -5.18 8.42 4.27
CA ARG A 77 -4.74 9.81 4.42
C ARG A 77 -5.64 10.45 5.47
N ASP A 78 -5.05 11.25 6.34
CA ASP A 78 -5.83 12.15 7.19
C ASP A 78 -6.32 13.32 6.31
N ASP A 79 -7.63 13.60 6.36
CA ASP A 79 -8.26 14.73 5.66
C ASP A 79 -7.87 16.09 6.28
#